data_AF-A0A366DUN6-F1
#
_entry.id   AF-A0A366DUN6-F1
#
_cell.length_a   1.000
_cell.length_b   1.000
_cell.length_c   1.000
_cell.angle_alpha   90.00
_cell.angle_beta   90.00
_cell.angle_gamma   90.00
#
_symmetry.space_group_name_H-M   'P 1'
#
loop_
_entity.id
_entity.type
_entity.pdbx_description
1 polymer ?
#
loop_
_entity_poly.entity_id
_entity_poly.type
_entity_poly.pdbx_seq_one_letter_code
_entity_poly.pdbx_strand_id
1 'polypeptide(L)'
;MPPDQLDPGTRLRCARPLRYEFASASGSSAGPNTEVRGQSGHPRPVRENGPVSTHDDPGHDPRVLSPVEWRAAAAAYRERFDRLAGPYLERRAAGTTHPVIDFLFTYYGHKPAQLRRWHPGIGNALAEAREYDGTRGYHRVGEPDVFAPDPEYLERRAGTLEFIAKLLRATASRPPRLSCFGLHEWAMVYHTDEVRHRTVPLRLGRAGTDAVVESMALRCTHFDAYRFFTPDAVGRNATPLTRENQVATEQPGCLHANMDLYKWTFKLVPLIPSNFLLDCFDLACAARELDMRASPYDLTAYGYTPVPIETPTGRAEYVRTQSELADRAAELRAQLLAHCEHLLTHLPAHSR
;
A
#
# COMPACT_ATOMS: atom_id res chain seq x y z
N MET A 1 -41.48 2.99 7.41
CA MET A 1 -40.93 1.73 6.87
C MET A 1 -39.70 1.36 7.69
N PRO A 2 -39.42 0.06 7.92
CA PRO A 2 -38.33 -0.36 8.80
C PRO A 2 -36.95 -0.12 8.18
N PRO A 3 -35.90 0.13 9.00
CA PRO A 3 -34.54 0.38 8.53
C PRO A 3 -33.77 -0.94 8.39
N ASP A 4 -34.04 -1.71 7.33
CA ASP A 4 -33.44 -3.05 7.19
C ASP A 4 -33.12 -3.43 5.73
N GLN A 5 -32.36 -2.58 5.05
CA GLN A 5 -31.66 -2.88 3.78
C GLN A 5 -30.34 -2.10 3.68
N LEU A 6 -29.35 -2.49 4.49
CA LEU A 6 -27.95 -2.20 4.18
C LEU A 6 -27.41 -3.34 3.31
N ASP A 7 -27.15 -3.05 2.03
CA ASP A 7 -26.54 -3.99 1.09
C ASP A 7 -25.13 -4.41 1.56
N PRO A 8 -24.90 -5.68 1.93
CA PRO A 8 -23.56 -6.15 2.33
C PRO A 8 -22.59 -6.21 1.14
N GLY A 9 -23.09 -6.09 -0.09
CA GLY A 9 -22.44 -6.40 -1.35
C GLY A 9 -21.83 -5.22 -2.11
N THR A 10 -21.60 -4.06 -1.48
CA THR A 10 -20.87 -2.95 -2.11
C THR A 10 -19.40 -3.32 -2.33
N ARG A 11 -19.15 -4.07 -3.42
CA ARG A 11 -17.81 -4.37 -3.93
C ARG A 11 -17.03 -3.08 -4.06
N LEU A 12 -15.80 -3.03 -3.52
CA LEU A 12 -14.88 -1.92 -3.75
C LEU A 12 -14.63 -1.79 -5.27
N ARG A 13 -15.34 -0.85 -5.91
CA ARG A 13 -15.09 -0.49 -7.31
C ARG A 13 -13.76 0.26 -7.35
N CYS A 14 -12.71 -0.45 -7.75
CA CYS A 14 -11.37 0.10 -7.91
C CYS A 14 -11.41 1.35 -8.81
N ALA A 15 -10.98 2.49 -8.28
CA ALA A 15 -10.41 3.52 -9.13
C ALA A 15 -9.07 3.00 -9.68
N ARG A 16 -8.71 3.38 -10.91
CA ARG A 16 -7.32 3.20 -11.37
C ARG A 16 -6.38 3.98 -10.45
N PRO A 17 -5.19 3.46 -10.11
CA PRO A 17 -4.20 4.24 -9.38
C PRO A 17 -3.88 5.51 -10.17
N LEU A 18 -3.80 6.65 -9.49
CA LEU A 18 -3.30 7.87 -10.11
C LEU A 18 -1.83 7.68 -10.45
N ARG A 19 -1.41 8.15 -11.63
CA ARG A 19 0.02 8.23 -11.94
C ARG A 19 0.58 9.48 -11.26
N TYR A 20 1.47 9.27 -10.30
CA TYR A 20 2.28 10.33 -9.73
C TYR A 20 3.51 10.50 -10.64
N GLU A 21 3.48 11.52 -11.50
CA GLU A 21 4.59 11.81 -12.41
C GLU A 21 5.71 12.55 -11.66
N PHE A 22 6.92 12.00 -11.73
CA PHE A 22 8.14 12.69 -11.35
C PHE A 22 8.81 13.22 -12.62
N ALA A 23 9.15 14.51 -12.64
CA ALA A 23 9.86 15.12 -13.76
C ALA A 23 11.33 14.63 -13.76
N SER A 24 11.63 13.60 -14.55
CA SER A 24 13.01 13.13 -14.74
C SER A 24 13.80 14.14 -15.59
N ALA A 25 14.58 15.00 -14.94
CA ALA A 25 15.44 15.95 -15.64
C ALA A 25 16.60 15.23 -16.36
N SER A 26 16.55 15.13 -17.69
CA SER A 26 17.68 14.69 -18.51
C SER A 26 17.82 15.49 -19.81
N GLY A 27 18.71 16.49 -19.77
CA GLY A 27 19.36 17.12 -20.92
C GLY A 27 20.85 17.28 -20.58
N SER A 28 21.79 17.42 -21.51
CA SER A 28 21.68 17.76 -22.93
C SER A 28 22.97 17.38 -23.68
N SER A 29 22.90 17.09 -24.98
CA SER A 29 23.90 17.53 -25.96
C SER A 29 23.31 17.57 -27.37
N ALA A 30 23.92 18.33 -28.29
CA ALA A 30 23.23 18.94 -29.43
C ALA A 30 23.66 18.45 -30.83
N GLY A 31 22.81 18.71 -31.83
CA GLY A 31 23.10 18.56 -33.26
C GLY A 31 21.95 19.14 -34.11
N PRO A 32 22.19 20.09 -35.05
CA PRO A 32 21.13 20.86 -35.69
C PRO A 32 20.72 20.33 -37.08
N ASN A 33 19.51 20.70 -37.56
CA ASN A 33 19.34 21.02 -38.99
C ASN A 33 18.04 21.78 -39.37
N THR A 34 18.24 22.83 -40.17
CA THR A 34 17.40 23.39 -41.26
C THR A 34 15.99 23.99 -41.03
N GLU A 35 15.72 25.04 -41.81
CA GLU A 35 14.57 25.93 -41.81
C GLU A 35 13.36 25.41 -42.63
N VAL A 36 12.19 26.06 -42.50
CA VAL A 36 11.46 26.76 -43.60
C VAL A 36 10.21 27.49 -43.04
N ARG A 37 9.83 28.61 -43.67
CA ARG A 37 8.71 29.51 -43.28
C ARG A 37 7.34 29.08 -43.85
N GLY A 38 6.25 29.48 -43.15
CA GLY A 38 4.88 29.62 -43.70
C GLY A 38 3.97 30.41 -42.73
N GLN A 39 3.10 31.31 -43.24
CA GLN A 39 2.28 32.23 -42.41
C GLN A 39 0.75 32.09 -42.63
N SER A 40 -0.01 32.61 -41.63
CA SER A 40 -1.47 32.59 -41.36
C SER A 40 -1.90 31.60 -40.25
N GLY A 41 -2.97 31.81 -39.48
CA GLY A 41 -3.98 32.89 -39.47
C GLY A 41 -4.60 33.17 -38.07
N HIS A 42 -5.89 33.54 -38.02
CA HIS A 42 -6.72 33.75 -36.81
C HIS A 42 -8.15 33.17 -37.02
N PRO A 43 -9.01 32.94 -35.98
CA PRO A 43 -8.95 33.44 -34.59
C PRO A 43 -9.15 32.37 -33.46
N ARG A 44 -9.19 32.84 -32.19
CA ARG A 44 -9.26 32.08 -30.92
C ARG A 44 -10.57 31.31 -30.66
N PRO A 45 -10.50 30.30 -29.77
CA PRO A 45 -11.43 30.22 -28.64
C PRO A 45 -10.75 30.18 -27.24
N VAL A 46 -11.57 30.54 -26.24
CA VAL A 46 -11.58 30.28 -24.78
C VAL A 46 -10.32 29.71 -24.09
N ARG A 47 -9.96 30.32 -22.94
CA ARG A 47 -8.89 29.84 -22.04
C ARG A 47 -9.32 28.57 -21.29
N GLU A 48 -8.67 27.45 -21.55
CA GLU A 48 -8.63 26.31 -20.63
C GLU A 48 -7.55 26.49 -19.56
N ASN A 49 -7.73 25.83 -18.41
CA ASN A 49 -6.79 25.91 -17.29
C ASN A 49 -5.46 25.27 -17.67
N GLY A 50 -4.37 26.04 -17.59
CA GLY A 50 -3.03 25.53 -17.86
C GLY A 50 -2.60 24.46 -16.84
N PRO A 51 -1.66 23.56 -17.22
CA PRO A 51 -1.17 22.53 -16.33
C PRO A 51 -0.44 23.16 -15.13
N VAL A 52 -0.64 22.58 -13.94
CA VAL A 52 0.12 22.92 -12.74
C VAL A 52 1.57 22.49 -12.96
N SER A 53 2.50 23.45 -13.04
CA SER A 53 3.92 23.18 -13.24
C SER A 53 4.53 22.39 -12.08
N THR A 54 5.06 21.21 -12.39
CA THR A 54 5.88 20.39 -11.48
C THR A 54 7.37 20.65 -11.76
N HIS A 55 8.00 21.45 -10.90
CA HIS A 55 9.44 21.67 -10.91
C HIS A 55 10.03 21.15 -9.60
N ASP A 56 10.62 19.95 -9.65
CA ASP A 56 11.41 19.36 -8.56
C ASP A 56 12.90 19.55 -8.89
N ASP A 57 13.58 20.42 -8.16
CA ASP A 57 15.02 20.72 -8.29
C ASP A 57 15.65 20.79 -6.88
N PRO A 58 16.83 20.19 -6.60
CA PRO A 58 17.29 19.89 -5.24
C PRO A 58 17.97 21.10 -4.56
N GLY A 59 17.32 22.26 -4.64
CA GLY A 59 17.74 23.52 -4.02
C GLY A 59 16.65 24.60 -4.02
N HIS A 60 15.40 24.26 -4.35
CA HIS A 60 14.29 25.22 -4.36
C HIS A 60 13.49 25.16 -3.06
N ASP A 61 13.02 26.33 -2.59
CA ASP A 61 12.11 26.42 -1.45
C ASP A 61 10.83 25.57 -1.71
N PRO A 62 10.28 24.91 -0.67
CA PRO A 62 9.13 24.04 -0.85
C PRO A 62 7.92 24.82 -1.36
N ARG A 63 7.22 24.25 -2.35
CA ARG A 63 6.03 24.87 -2.96
C ARG A 63 4.97 25.12 -1.90
N VAL A 64 4.75 26.38 -1.54
CA VAL A 64 3.74 26.77 -0.56
C VAL A 64 2.35 26.64 -1.18
N LEU A 65 1.57 25.70 -0.68
CA LEU A 65 0.16 25.54 -1.01
C LEU A 65 -0.67 26.56 -0.26
N SER A 66 -1.52 27.29 -0.97
CA SER A 66 -2.46 28.22 -0.35
C SER A 66 -3.46 27.47 0.56
N PRO A 67 -4.07 28.17 1.53
CA PRO A 67 -5.05 27.56 2.42
C PRO A 67 -6.25 26.96 1.68
N VAL A 68 -6.60 27.49 0.49
CA VAL A 68 -7.68 26.97 -0.34
C VAL A 68 -7.28 25.64 -1.00
N GLU A 69 -6.12 25.59 -1.65
CA GLU A 69 -5.65 24.41 -2.38
C GLU A 69 -5.49 23.19 -1.48
N TRP A 70 -4.78 23.35 -0.35
CA TRP A 70 -4.48 22.19 0.50
C TRP A 70 -5.70 21.72 1.30
N ARG A 71 -6.57 22.64 1.75
CA ARG A 71 -7.81 22.25 2.45
C ARG A 71 -8.77 21.52 1.50
N ALA A 72 -8.82 21.91 0.22
CA ALA A 72 -9.57 21.20 -0.82
C ALA A 72 -8.99 19.80 -1.11
N ALA A 73 -7.67 19.69 -1.31
CA ALA A 73 -7.00 18.40 -1.52
C ALA A 73 -7.19 17.45 -0.31
N ALA A 74 -7.07 17.97 0.91
CA ALA A 74 -7.31 17.22 2.13
C ALA A 74 -8.79 16.83 2.31
N ALA A 75 -9.74 17.63 1.81
CA ALA A 75 -11.16 17.27 1.81
C ALA A 75 -11.46 16.11 0.86
N ALA A 76 -11.01 16.20 -0.40
CA ALA A 76 -11.16 15.12 -1.38
C ALA A 76 -10.47 13.83 -0.92
N TYR A 77 -9.31 13.95 -0.25
CA TYR A 77 -8.64 12.83 0.39
C TYR A 77 -9.48 12.17 1.47
N ARG A 78 -10.01 12.96 2.41
CA ARG A 78 -10.86 12.45 3.51
C ARG A 78 -12.11 11.78 2.96
N GLU A 79 -12.75 12.33 1.94
CA GLU A 79 -13.91 11.73 1.28
C GLU A 79 -13.58 10.34 0.68
N ARG A 80 -12.42 10.20 0.03
CA ARG A 80 -11.94 8.90 -0.48
C ARG A 80 -11.59 7.94 0.66
N PHE A 81 -10.93 8.41 1.71
CA PHE A 81 -10.61 7.60 2.89
C PHE A 81 -11.87 7.12 3.60
N ASP A 82 -12.86 8.00 3.81
CA ASP A 82 -14.12 7.70 4.48
C ASP A 82 -14.94 6.69 3.66
N ARG A 83 -14.87 6.69 2.31
CA ARG A 83 -15.42 5.59 1.49
C ARG A 83 -14.74 4.24 1.72
N LEU A 84 -13.41 4.21 1.87
CA LEU A 84 -12.62 2.98 1.98
C LEU A 84 -12.63 2.40 3.41
N ALA A 85 -12.65 3.26 4.43
CA ALA A 85 -12.51 2.88 5.83
C ALA A 85 -13.74 3.20 6.69
N GLY A 86 -14.72 3.95 6.20
CA GLY A 86 -15.94 4.34 6.93
C GLY A 86 -16.71 3.17 7.53
N PRO A 87 -17.07 2.12 6.75
CA PRO A 87 -17.77 0.95 7.29
C PRO A 87 -16.98 0.21 8.39
N TYR A 88 -15.65 0.30 8.37
CA TYR A 88 -14.80 -0.21 9.47
C TYR A 88 -14.84 0.70 10.69
N LEU A 89 -14.79 2.02 10.51
CA LEU A 89 -14.89 2.99 11.59
C LEU A 89 -16.23 2.92 12.31
N GLU A 90 -17.33 2.73 11.57
CA GLU A 90 -18.68 2.52 12.09
C GLU A 90 -18.74 1.24 12.96
N ARG A 91 -18.28 0.10 12.44
CA ARG A 91 -18.19 -1.16 13.21
C ARG A 91 -17.38 -1.01 14.49
N ARG A 92 -16.21 -0.36 14.40
CA ARG A 92 -15.32 -0.09 15.53
C ARG A 92 -15.97 0.83 16.57
N ALA A 93 -16.72 1.86 16.14
CA ALA A 93 -17.47 2.75 17.04
C ALA A 93 -18.61 2.00 17.74
N ALA A 94 -19.24 1.04 17.06
CA ALA A 94 -20.22 0.12 17.64
C ALA A 94 -19.60 -1.03 18.47
N GLY A 95 -18.28 -1.06 18.66
CA GLY A 95 -17.57 -2.08 19.44
C GLY A 95 -17.51 -3.47 18.80
N THR A 96 -17.83 -3.58 17.51
CA THR A 96 -17.80 -4.86 16.77
C THR A 96 -16.46 -5.06 16.06
N THR A 97 -15.93 -6.28 16.11
CA THR A 97 -14.67 -6.67 15.46
C THR A 97 -14.93 -7.32 14.10
N HIS A 98 -14.01 -7.12 13.16
CA HIS A 98 -14.12 -7.64 11.80
C HIS A 98 -12.78 -8.26 11.33
N PRO A 99 -12.67 -9.61 11.24
CA PRO A 99 -11.40 -10.33 11.15
C PRO A 99 -10.54 -10.00 9.93
N VAL A 100 -11.15 -9.53 8.84
CA VAL A 100 -10.45 -9.12 7.60
C VAL A 100 -9.80 -7.73 7.76
N ILE A 101 -10.59 -6.66 7.88
CA ILE A 101 -10.08 -5.27 7.87
C ILE A 101 -9.42 -4.83 9.18
N ASP A 102 -9.81 -5.38 10.34
CA ASP A 102 -9.18 -5.04 11.63
C ASP A 102 -7.67 -5.35 11.61
N PHE A 103 -7.28 -6.40 10.89
CA PHE A 103 -5.88 -6.81 10.69
C PHE A 103 -5.02 -5.64 10.17
N LEU A 104 -5.50 -4.89 9.17
CA LEU A 104 -4.71 -3.82 8.53
C LEU A 104 -4.36 -2.67 9.48
N PHE A 105 -5.14 -2.46 10.54
CA PHE A 105 -4.88 -1.45 11.56
C PHE A 105 -4.17 -2.02 12.79
N THR A 106 -4.50 -3.25 13.19
CA THR A 106 -3.96 -3.91 14.40
C THR A 106 -2.58 -4.53 14.17
N TYR A 107 -2.38 -5.25 13.06
CA TYR A 107 -1.11 -5.90 12.74
C TYR A 107 -0.04 -4.89 12.34
N TYR A 108 -0.39 -3.93 11.49
CA TYR A 108 0.54 -2.91 11.02
C TYR A 108 0.72 -1.73 11.99
N GLY A 109 -0.19 -1.54 12.95
CA GLY A 109 -0.08 -0.51 14.00
C GLY A 109 -0.29 0.94 13.52
N HIS A 110 -0.59 1.16 12.24
CA HIS A 110 -0.94 2.48 11.70
C HIS A 110 -2.41 2.79 12.01
N LYS A 111 -2.68 3.76 12.88
CA LYS A 111 -4.04 4.02 13.39
C LYS A 111 -4.91 4.71 12.32
N PRO A 112 -6.24 4.49 12.31
CA PRO A 112 -7.13 5.12 11.34
C PRO A 112 -7.06 6.65 11.34
N ALA A 113 -6.89 7.28 12.50
CA ALA A 113 -6.72 8.73 12.61
C ALA A 113 -5.39 9.25 12.01
N GLN A 114 -4.37 8.40 11.92
CA GLN A 114 -3.12 8.73 11.21
C GLN A 114 -3.32 8.59 9.71
N LEU A 115 -3.94 7.49 9.25
CA LEU A 115 -4.29 7.31 7.84
C LEU A 115 -5.27 8.39 7.33
N ARG A 116 -6.19 8.89 8.17
CA ARG A 116 -7.12 9.96 7.79
C ARG A 116 -6.46 11.34 7.66
N ARG A 117 -5.24 11.53 8.17
CA ARG A 117 -4.50 12.79 8.00
C ARG A 117 -3.91 12.85 6.59
N TRP A 118 -4.20 13.95 5.91
CA TRP A 118 -3.64 14.20 4.58
C TRP A 118 -2.22 14.77 4.71
N HIS A 119 -1.36 14.42 3.77
CA HIS A 119 0.03 14.87 3.68
C HIS A 119 0.34 15.12 2.20
N PRO A 120 0.95 16.26 1.83
CA PRO A 120 1.25 16.57 0.44
C PRO A 120 2.48 15.80 -0.09
N GLY A 121 3.32 15.24 0.80
CA GLY A 121 4.67 14.78 0.48
C GLY A 121 5.72 15.89 0.65
N ILE A 122 7.01 15.54 0.56
CA ILE A 122 8.12 16.50 0.58
C ILE A 122 8.03 17.48 -0.61
N GLY A 123 8.81 18.57 -0.57
CA GLY A 123 8.81 19.61 -1.62
C GLY A 123 7.56 20.50 -1.62
N ASN A 124 6.59 20.26 -0.74
CA ASN A 124 5.39 21.07 -0.57
C ASN A 124 5.28 21.56 0.88
N ALA A 125 4.86 22.81 1.05
CA ALA A 125 4.59 23.43 2.34
C ALA A 125 3.12 23.89 2.42
N LEU A 126 2.57 24.05 3.62
CA LEU A 126 1.16 24.35 3.83
C LEU A 126 1.02 25.71 4.55
N ALA A 127 0.40 26.69 3.90
CA ALA A 127 0.11 27.99 4.52
C ALA A 127 -1.11 27.94 5.45
N GLU A 128 -1.06 28.68 6.56
CA GLU A 128 -2.09 28.71 7.63
C GLU A 128 -2.44 27.30 8.14
N ALA A 129 -1.43 26.47 8.32
CA ALA A 129 -1.58 25.04 8.56
C ALA A 129 -1.21 24.63 9.99
N ARG A 130 -1.57 25.45 10.98
CA ARG A 130 -1.27 25.24 12.41
C ARG A 130 -1.74 23.89 12.96
N GLU A 131 -2.68 23.20 12.31
CA GLU A 131 -3.06 21.81 12.63
C GLU A 131 -1.95 20.77 12.39
N TYR A 132 -0.86 21.15 11.71
CA TYR A 132 0.37 20.36 11.52
C TYR A 132 1.47 20.74 12.52
N ASP A 133 1.28 21.77 13.34
CA ASP A 133 2.20 22.09 14.43
C ASP A 133 2.37 20.90 15.40
N GLY A 134 3.60 20.67 15.87
CA GLY A 134 3.97 19.51 16.66
C GLY A 134 3.75 18.13 16.00
N THR A 135 3.32 18.06 14.73
CA THR A 135 3.08 16.79 14.05
C THR A 135 4.42 16.13 13.67
N ARG A 136 4.56 14.83 13.94
CA ARG A 136 5.80 14.08 13.66
C ARG A 136 6.26 14.27 12.21
N GLY A 137 7.48 14.76 12.05
CA GLY A 137 8.10 14.97 10.74
C GLY A 137 7.65 16.24 10.02
N TYR A 138 7.06 17.21 10.73
CA TYR A 138 6.83 18.58 10.26
C TYR A 138 7.66 19.58 11.05
N HIS A 139 7.93 20.72 10.42
CA HIS A 139 8.52 21.91 11.01
C HIS A 139 7.85 23.18 10.45
N ARG A 140 7.96 24.29 11.19
CA ARG A 140 7.50 25.63 10.75
C ARG A 140 8.62 26.27 9.94
N VAL A 141 8.32 26.69 8.70
CA VAL A 141 9.30 27.27 7.75
C VAL A 141 9.11 28.76 7.49
N GLY A 142 8.02 29.36 7.96
CA GLY A 142 7.76 30.78 7.73
C GLY A 142 6.51 31.32 8.41
N GLU A 143 6.34 32.63 8.31
CA GLU A 143 5.22 33.40 8.86
C GLU A 143 4.14 33.65 7.78
N PRO A 144 2.86 33.86 8.16
CA PRO A 144 2.34 33.85 9.53
C PRO A 144 2.14 32.46 10.13
N ASP A 145 2.07 31.38 9.32
CA ASP A 145 2.14 29.99 9.80
C ASP A 145 2.28 29.01 8.62
N VAL A 146 3.52 28.78 8.15
CA VAL A 146 3.80 27.83 7.06
C VAL A 146 4.49 26.58 7.59
N PHE A 147 3.95 25.40 7.28
CA PHE A 147 4.46 24.11 7.77
C PHE A 147 4.85 23.17 6.62
N ALA A 148 6.02 22.55 6.69
CA ALA A 148 6.53 21.62 5.68
C ALA A 148 7.06 20.32 6.31
N PRO A 149 7.09 19.19 5.56
CA PRO A 149 7.85 18.02 5.96
C PRO A 149 9.31 18.38 6.27
N ASP A 150 9.81 17.88 7.38
CA ASP A 150 11.11 18.21 7.97
C ASP A 150 12.28 17.48 7.25
N PRO A 151 13.28 18.21 6.71
CA PRO A 151 14.49 17.62 6.13
C PRO A 151 15.29 16.75 7.12
N GLU A 152 15.36 17.10 8.41
CA GLU A 152 15.99 16.23 9.40
C GLU A 152 15.19 14.93 9.58
N TYR A 153 13.87 14.96 9.37
CA TYR A 153 13.06 13.74 9.36
C TYR A 153 13.34 12.89 8.13
N LEU A 154 13.66 13.47 6.97
CA LEU A 154 14.19 12.73 5.82
C LEU A 154 15.53 12.05 6.18
N GLU A 155 16.49 12.78 6.76
CA GLU A 155 17.78 12.22 7.19
C GLU A 155 17.62 11.06 8.18
N ARG A 156 16.79 11.23 9.22
CA ARG A 156 16.43 10.16 10.17
C ARG A 156 15.69 8.97 9.53
N ARG A 157 15.32 9.05 8.25
CA ARG A 157 14.71 7.98 7.46
C ARG A 157 15.63 7.36 6.40
N ALA A 158 16.86 7.85 6.20
CA ALA A 158 17.81 7.33 5.19
C ALA A 158 17.88 5.79 5.14
N GLY A 159 18.29 5.13 6.21
CA GLY A 159 18.34 3.66 6.27
C GLY A 159 16.99 2.94 6.13
N THR A 160 15.86 3.63 6.39
CA THR A 160 14.51 3.08 6.09
C THR A 160 14.22 3.14 4.59
N LEU A 161 14.57 4.25 3.93
CA LEU A 161 14.43 4.46 2.49
C LEU A 161 15.34 3.49 1.71
N GLU A 162 16.60 3.36 2.10
CA GLU A 162 17.55 2.38 1.54
C GLU A 162 17.03 0.95 1.63
N PHE A 163 16.56 0.53 2.81
CA PHE A 163 16.01 -0.80 3.01
C PHE A 163 14.79 -1.05 2.12
N ILE A 164 13.84 -0.10 2.07
CA ILE A 164 12.64 -0.21 1.23
C ILE A 164 13.05 -0.25 -0.24
N ALA A 165 13.88 0.67 -0.73
CA ALA A 165 14.33 0.68 -2.12
C ALA A 165 15.03 -0.64 -2.51
N LYS A 166 15.95 -1.13 -1.67
CA LYS A 166 16.64 -2.42 -1.86
C LYS A 166 15.65 -3.59 -1.92
N LEU A 167 14.69 -3.65 -1.00
CA LEU A 167 13.66 -4.69 -0.93
C LEU A 167 12.75 -4.68 -2.16
N LEU A 168 12.23 -3.51 -2.54
CA LEU A 168 11.30 -3.38 -3.66
C LEU A 168 11.99 -3.67 -4.99
N ARG A 169 13.21 -3.18 -5.21
CA ARG A 169 14.02 -3.47 -6.40
C ARG A 169 14.33 -4.95 -6.53
N ALA A 170 14.73 -5.61 -5.43
CA ALA A 170 15.00 -7.05 -5.41
C ALA A 170 13.74 -7.90 -5.62
N THR A 171 12.59 -7.44 -5.13
CA THR A 171 11.29 -8.11 -5.35
C THR A 171 10.83 -7.94 -6.81
N ALA A 172 11.00 -6.75 -7.39
CA ALA A 172 10.56 -6.45 -8.76
C ALA A 172 11.37 -7.18 -9.85
N SER A 173 12.64 -7.54 -9.59
CA SER A 173 13.50 -8.20 -10.57
C SER A 173 13.23 -9.71 -10.76
N ARG A 174 12.19 -10.26 -10.12
CA ARG A 174 11.89 -11.70 -10.09
C ARG A 174 10.61 -12.02 -10.87
N PRO A 175 10.52 -13.18 -11.55
CA PRO A 175 9.25 -13.66 -12.08
C PRO A 175 8.26 -13.94 -10.92
N PRO A 176 6.98 -13.57 -11.03
CA PRO A 176 5.98 -13.83 -9.99
C PRO A 176 5.83 -15.32 -9.65
N ARG A 177 5.85 -15.67 -8.36
CA ARG A 177 5.47 -16.99 -7.85
C ARG A 177 4.05 -16.97 -7.32
N LEU A 178 3.17 -17.74 -7.96
CA LEU A 178 1.72 -17.80 -7.65
C LEU A 178 1.30 -19.14 -6.98
N SER A 179 2.26 -20.04 -6.73
CA SER A 179 2.02 -21.41 -6.22
C SER A 179 1.99 -21.52 -4.68
N CYS A 180 1.68 -20.44 -3.97
CA CYS A 180 1.50 -20.45 -2.51
C CYS A 180 0.04 -20.69 -2.08
N PHE A 181 -0.94 -20.35 -2.93
CA PHE A 181 -2.38 -20.60 -2.73
C PHE A 181 -2.98 -20.18 -1.36
N GLY A 182 -2.41 -19.20 -0.66
CA GLY A 182 -2.88 -18.80 0.67
C GLY A 182 -2.51 -19.76 1.82
N LEU A 183 -1.74 -20.83 1.54
CA LEU A 183 -1.44 -21.90 2.49
C LEU A 183 -0.67 -21.48 3.75
N HIS A 184 -0.16 -20.24 3.82
CA HIS A 184 0.42 -19.70 5.04
C HIS A 184 -0.62 -19.57 6.17
N GLU A 185 -1.88 -19.21 5.90
CA GLU A 185 -2.93 -19.15 6.96
C GLU A 185 -3.30 -20.56 7.46
N TRP A 186 -3.21 -21.57 6.59
CA TRP A 186 -3.43 -22.99 6.94
C TRP A 186 -2.28 -23.52 7.81
N ALA A 187 -1.03 -23.18 7.45
CA ALA A 187 0.17 -23.51 8.21
C ALA A 187 0.24 -22.84 9.60
N MET A 188 -0.51 -21.76 9.84
CA MET A 188 -0.63 -21.11 11.16
C MET A 188 -1.56 -21.87 12.13
N VAL A 189 -2.33 -22.85 11.65
CA VAL A 189 -3.26 -23.65 12.46
C VAL A 189 -3.07 -25.17 12.31
N TYR A 190 -2.01 -25.59 11.62
CA TYR A 190 -1.69 -27.01 11.40
C TYR A 190 -1.28 -27.72 12.70
N HIS A 191 -1.94 -28.83 13.03
CA HIS A 191 -1.68 -29.63 14.23
C HIS A 191 -1.62 -28.83 15.56
N THR A 192 -2.42 -27.76 15.69
CA THR A 192 -2.52 -27.01 16.95
C THR A 192 -3.97 -26.84 17.40
N ASP A 193 -4.19 -26.84 18.71
CA ASP A 193 -5.48 -26.43 19.26
C ASP A 193 -5.69 -24.92 19.22
N GLU A 194 -4.61 -24.13 19.14
CA GLU A 194 -4.65 -22.66 19.15
C GLU A 194 -5.09 -22.07 17.80
N VAL A 195 -6.38 -21.74 17.70
CA VAL A 195 -6.92 -21.01 16.55
C VAL A 195 -6.62 -19.52 16.68
N ARG A 196 -5.92 -18.93 15.70
CA ARG A 196 -5.48 -17.52 15.73
C ARG A 196 -6.66 -16.53 15.72
N HIS A 197 -7.67 -16.79 14.88
CA HIS A 197 -8.94 -16.09 14.90
C HIS A 197 -9.96 -16.86 15.74
N ARG A 198 -9.80 -16.86 17.07
CA ARG A 198 -10.63 -17.64 18.03
C ARG A 198 -12.15 -17.48 17.89
N THR A 199 -12.62 -16.38 17.30
CA THR A 199 -14.04 -16.08 17.07
C THR A 199 -14.57 -16.57 15.72
N VAL A 200 -13.73 -17.17 14.88
CA VAL A 200 -14.06 -17.58 13.51
C VAL A 200 -13.79 -19.09 13.36
N PRO A 201 -14.80 -19.91 13.02
CA PRO A 201 -14.64 -21.36 12.96
C PRO A 201 -13.83 -21.80 11.72
N LEU A 202 -13.28 -23.02 11.75
CA LEU A 202 -12.59 -23.63 10.61
C LEU A 202 -13.61 -24.28 9.67
N ARG A 203 -13.61 -23.90 8.38
CA ARG A 203 -14.58 -24.36 7.37
C ARG A 203 -14.54 -25.88 7.12
N LEU A 204 -13.38 -26.51 7.31
CA LEU A 204 -13.18 -27.96 7.13
C LEU A 204 -12.91 -28.71 8.45
N GLY A 205 -13.09 -28.04 9.60
CA GLY A 205 -12.64 -28.55 10.90
C GLY A 205 -11.12 -28.75 10.96
N ARG A 206 -10.61 -29.34 12.06
CA ARG A 206 -9.16 -29.57 12.25
C ARG A 206 -8.60 -30.56 11.22
N ALA A 207 -9.13 -31.79 11.19
CA ALA A 207 -8.63 -32.86 10.32
C ALA A 207 -8.67 -32.50 8.83
N GLY A 208 -9.69 -31.78 8.37
CA GLY A 208 -9.75 -31.28 6.98
C GLY A 208 -8.74 -30.16 6.70
N THR A 209 -8.46 -29.30 7.69
CA THR A 209 -7.41 -28.26 7.59
C THR A 209 -6.02 -28.90 7.52
N ASP A 210 -5.74 -29.88 8.36
CA ASP A 210 -4.48 -30.61 8.38
C ASP A 210 -4.24 -31.39 7.07
N ALA A 211 -5.25 -32.10 6.58
CA ALA A 211 -5.19 -32.80 5.29
C ALA A 211 -4.89 -31.87 4.09
N VAL A 212 -5.29 -30.60 4.14
CA VAL A 212 -4.95 -29.60 3.10
C VAL A 212 -3.47 -29.19 3.17
N VAL A 213 -2.90 -29.02 4.36
CA VAL A 213 -1.47 -28.77 4.58
C VAL A 213 -0.61 -30.00 4.25
N GLU A 214 -1.18 -31.20 4.39
CA GLU A 214 -0.53 -32.47 4.05
C GLU A 214 -0.49 -32.74 2.55
N SER A 215 -1.58 -32.44 1.83
CA SER A 215 -1.73 -32.69 0.39
C SER A 215 -0.98 -31.71 -0.52
N MET A 216 -0.46 -30.59 0.01
CA MET A 216 0.20 -29.55 -0.78
C MET A 216 1.52 -29.07 -0.16
N ALA A 217 2.48 -28.74 -1.02
CA ALA A 217 3.77 -28.19 -0.60
C ALA A 217 3.62 -26.73 -0.15
N LEU A 218 4.01 -26.42 1.09
CA LEU A 218 4.11 -25.04 1.57
C LEU A 218 5.25 -24.31 0.82
N ARG A 219 4.92 -23.18 0.20
CA ARG A 219 5.83 -22.37 -0.64
C ARG A 219 5.78 -20.89 -0.27
N CYS A 220 5.60 -20.60 1.01
CA CYS A 220 5.60 -19.23 1.50
C CYS A 220 7.00 -18.62 1.30
N THR A 221 7.02 -17.36 0.86
CA THR A 221 8.24 -16.58 0.58
C THR A 221 8.28 -15.29 1.39
N HIS A 222 7.30 -15.08 2.26
CA HIS A 222 7.12 -13.87 3.06
C HIS A 222 7.36 -14.18 4.53
N PHE A 223 8.49 -13.71 5.07
CA PHE A 223 8.91 -14.03 6.43
C PHE A 223 7.90 -13.58 7.51
N ASP A 224 7.24 -12.45 7.29
CA ASP A 224 6.28 -11.87 8.24
C ASP A 224 4.97 -12.68 8.37
N ALA A 225 4.70 -13.61 7.44
CA ALA A 225 3.67 -14.66 7.58
C ALA A 225 4.29 -15.97 8.10
N TYR A 226 5.41 -16.42 7.52
CA TYR A 226 6.08 -17.68 7.89
C TYR A 226 6.44 -17.77 9.38
N ARG A 227 6.82 -16.67 10.03
CA ARG A 227 7.14 -16.61 11.48
C ARG A 227 5.96 -16.91 12.42
N PHE A 228 4.77 -17.17 11.87
CA PHE A 228 3.59 -17.60 12.62
C PHE A 228 3.18 -19.05 12.32
N PHE A 229 3.94 -19.79 11.50
CA PHE A 229 3.68 -21.21 11.27
C PHE A 229 3.77 -21.99 12.59
N THR A 230 2.95 -23.02 12.75
CA THR A 230 3.08 -23.94 13.89
C THR A 230 4.42 -24.69 13.81
N PRO A 231 4.97 -25.18 14.95
CA PRO A 231 6.23 -25.94 14.95
C PRO A 231 6.25 -27.06 13.89
N ASP A 232 5.13 -27.76 13.73
CA ASP A 232 4.97 -28.87 12.78
C ASP A 232 4.88 -28.41 11.31
N ALA A 233 4.45 -27.17 11.06
CA ALA A 233 4.38 -26.59 9.71
C ALA A 233 5.70 -25.93 9.27
N VAL A 234 6.52 -25.43 10.20
CA VAL A 234 7.80 -24.74 9.89
C VAL A 234 8.69 -25.59 8.97
N GLY A 235 8.90 -26.86 9.30
CA GLY A 235 9.73 -27.79 8.52
C GLY A 235 9.15 -28.19 7.16
N ARG A 236 7.85 -27.91 6.90
CA ARG A 236 7.17 -28.25 5.65
C ARG A 236 7.33 -27.19 4.55
N ASN A 237 7.82 -25.99 4.87
CA ASN A 237 8.02 -24.94 3.87
C ASN A 237 9.24 -25.23 3.00
N ALA A 238 9.09 -25.11 1.67
CA ALA A 238 10.12 -25.44 0.68
C ALA A 238 11.45 -24.68 0.84
N THR A 239 11.49 -23.60 1.63
CA THR A 239 12.72 -22.91 2.03
C THR A 239 12.51 -22.28 3.41
N PRO A 240 13.43 -22.47 4.39
CA PRO A 240 13.38 -21.74 5.65
C PRO A 240 13.52 -20.23 5.42
N LEU A 241 12.61 -19.44 6.00
CA LEU A 241 12.68 -17.98 5.93
C LEU A 241 13.20 -17.41 7.24
N THR A 242 14.01 -16.35 7.14
CA THR A 242 14.50 -15.57 8.28
C THR A 242 14.31 -14.08 8.00
N ARG A 243 14.49 -13.21 9.00
CA ARG A 243 14.40 -11.76 8.74
C ARG A 243 15.52 -11.28 7.82
N GLU A 244 16.71 -11.87 8.00
CA GLU A 244 17.94 -11.54 7.28
C GLU A 244 17.81 -11.90 5.79
N ASN A 245 17.14 -13.02 5.47
CA ASN A 245 16.97 -13.47 4.10
C ASN A 245 15.78 -12.83 3.35
N GLN A 246 14.96 -11.99 4.00
CA GLN A 246 13.74 -11.40 3.43
C GLN A 246 13.97 -10.74 2.05
N VAL A 247 15.01 -9.93 1.90
CA VAL A 247 15.33 -9.27 0.61
C VAL A 247 15.61 -10.27 -0.52
N ALA A 248 16.17 -11.44 -0.20
CA ALA A 248 16.47 -12.50 -1.16
C ALA A 248 15.26 -13.39 -1.49
N THR A 249 14.32 -13.54 -0.56
CA THR A 249 13.22 -14.52 -0.65
C THR A 249 11.91 -13.94 -1.17
N GLU A 250 11.57 -12.70 -0.84
CA GLU A 250 10.28 -12.06 -1.20
C GLU A 250 9.97 -12.08 -2.71
N GLN A 251 8.70 -12.30 -3.06
CA GLN A 251 8.26 -12.49 -4.45
C GLN A 251 7.17 -11.49 -4.84
N PRO A 252 7.16 -10.97 -6.09
CA PRO A 252 6.17 -10.00 -6.52
C PRO A 252 4.76 -10.60 -6.70
N GLY A 253 4.68 -11.93 -6.85
CA GLY A 253 3.41 -12.66 -6.77
C GLY A 253 2.88 -12.87 -5.36
N CYS A 254 3.68 -12.64 -4.30
CA CYS A 254 3.22 -12.91 -2.94
C CYS A 254 2.18 -11.86 -2.50
N LEU A 255 0.98 -12.34 -2.15
CA LEU A 255 -0.14 -11.53 -1.69
C LEU A 255 0.24 -10.62 -0.51
N HIS A 256 1.03 -11.17 0.42
CA HIS A 256 1.54 -10.44 1.58
C HIS A 256 2.61 -9.39 1.22
N ALA A 257 3.55 -9.70 0.31
CA ALA A 257 4.53 -8.72 -0.17
C ALA A 257 3.88 -7.54 -0.93
N ASN A 258 2.73 -7.79 -1.55
CA ASN A 258 1.90 -6.78 -2.21
C ASN A 258 1.11 -5.93 -1.20
N MET A 259 0.48 -6.56 -0.20
CA MET A 259 -0.19 -5.90 0.93
C MET A 259 0.78 -5.01 1.73
N ASP A 260 2.02 -5.46 1.89
CA ASP A 260 3.10 -4.76 2.59
C ASP A 260 3.50 -3.41 1.96
N LEU A 261 3.14 -3.12 0.71
CA LEU A 261 3.34 -1.79 0.13
C LEU A 261 2.69 -0.70 1.00
N TYR A 262 1.52 -0.98 1.60
CA TYR A 262 0.90 -0.08 2.59
C TYR A 262 1.80 0.13 3.82
N LYS A 263 2.41 -0.95 4.37
CA LYS A 263 3.36 -0.90 5.50
C LYS A 263 4.58 -0.06 5.19
N TRP A 264 5.14 -0.19 3.99
CA TRP A 264 6.32 0.56 3.60
C TRP A 264 6.00 2.03 3.34
N THR A 265 4.87 2.34 2.70
CA THR A 265 4.46 3.74 2.45
C THR A 265 4.16 4.52 3.74
N PHE A 266 3.39 3.98 4.71
CA PHE A 266 3.08 4.79 5.92
C PHE A 266 4.29 5.05 6.81
N LYS A 267 5.34 4.21 6.75
CA LYS A 267 6.59 4.44 7.47
C LYS A 267 7.34 5.70 7.00
N LEU A 268 7.05 6.15 5.77
CA LEU A 268 7.67 7.28 5.11
C LEU A 268 6.81 8.56 5.19
N VAL A 269 5.59 8.51 5.73
CA VAL A 269 4.81 9.72 6.03
C VAL A 269 5.60 10.63 7.01
N PRO A 270 5.65 11.96 6.79
CA PRO A 270 4.93 12.74 5.77
C PRO A 270 5.71 13.03 4.47
N LEU A 271 6.80 12.30 4.20
CA LEU A 271 7.67 12.51 3.02
C LEU A 271 6.99 12.08 1.70
N ILE A 272 6.04 11.13 1.75
CA ILE A 272 5.27 10.64 0.60
C ILE A 272 3.82 11.15 0.65
N PRO A 273 3.19 11.50 -0.49
CA PRO A 273 1.80 11.97 -0.53
C PRO A 273 0.78 10.96 -0.01
N SER A 274 -0.20 11.42 0.79
CA SER A 274 -1.23 10.54 1.36
C SER A 274 -2.12 9.87 0.31
N ASN A 275 -2.31 10.47 -0.87
CA ASN A 275 -3.09 9.86 -1.95
C ASN A 275 -2.47 8.52 -2.38
N PHE A 276 -1.14 8.46 -2.54
CA PHE A 276 -0.41 7.23 -2.88
C PHE A 276 -0.46 6.21 -1.73
N LEU A 277 -0.37 6.66 -0.48
CA LEU A 277 -0.60 5.80 0.68
C LEU A 277 -2.00 5.14 0.65
N LEU A 278 -3.02 5.87 0.22
CA LEU A 278 -4.38 5.36 0.13
C LEU A 278 -4.59 4.42 -1.08
N ASP A 279 -3.82 4.59 -2.16
CA ASP A 279 -3.71 3.59 -3.24
C ASP A 279 -3.11 2.27 -2.74
N CYS A 280 -2.02 2.34 -1.95
CA CYS A 280 -1.45 1.16 -1.29
C CYS A 280 -2.41 0.53 -0.27
N PHE A 281 -3.20 1.33 0.46
CA PHE A 281 -4.19 0.83 1.41
C PHE A 281 -5.35 0.10 0.72
N ASP A 282 -5.85 0.62 -0.42
CA ASP A 282 -6.89 -0.07 -1.22
C ASP A 282 -6.38 -1.43 -1.75
N LEU A 283 -5.14 -1.48 -2.25
CA LEU A 283 -4.49 -2.75 -2.60
C LEU A 283 -4.40 -3.69 -1.39
N ALA A 284 -4.04 -3.18 -0.21
CA ALA A 284 -3.94 -3.98 1.00
C ALA A 284 -5.30 -4.53 1.48
N CYS A 285 -6.39 -3.76 1.32
CA CYS A 285 -7.76 -4.24 1.56
C CYS A 285 -8.12 -5.40 0.63
N ALA A 286 -7.92 -5.24 -0.68
CA ALA A 286 -8.23 -6.28 -1.66
C ALA A 286 -7.33 -7.53 -1.49
N ALA A 287 -6.07 -7.34 -1.10
CA ALA A 287 -5.16 -8.43 -0.78
C ALA A 287 -5.61 -9.21 0.46
N ARG A 288 -5.94 -8.53 1.57
CA ARG A 288 -6.40 -9.18 2.80
C ARG A 288 -7.78 -9.84 2.65
N GLU A 289 -8.64 -9.34 1.75
CA GLU A 289 -9.86 -10.06 1.39
C GLU A 289 -9.55 -11.42 0.73
N LEU A 290 -8.73 -11.46 -0.32
CA LEU A 290 -8.39 -12.72 -0.99
C LEU A 290 -7.71 -13.70 -0.03
N ASP A 291 -6.79 -13.18 0.79
CA ASP A 291 -6.05 -13.92 1.81
C ASP A 291 -6.99 -14.63 2.78
N MET A 292 -7.97 -13.90 3.31
CA MET A 292 -8.96 -14.42 4.24
C MET A 292 -10.01 -15.32 3.56
N ARG A 293 -10.45 -15.01 2.34
CA ARG A 293 -11.37 -15.88 1.57
C ARG A 293 -10.73 -17.24 1.24
N ALA A 294 -9.41 -17.30 1.06
CA ALA A 294 -8.66 -18.52 0.76
C ALA A 294 -8.11 -19.25 2.01
N SER A 295 -8.32 -18.69 3.19
CA SER A 295 -7.88 -19.22 4.48
C SER A 295 -8.71 -20.45 4.92
N PRO A 296 -8.33 -21.17 6.00
CA PRO A 296 -9.16 -22.26 6.53
C PRO A 296 -10.40 -21.77 7.29
N TYR A 297 -10.54 -20.45 7.50
CA TYR A 297 -11.61 -19.84 8.28
C TYR A 297 -12.91 -19.70 7.50
N ASP A 298 -14.05 -19.99 8.14
CA ASP A 298 -15.37 -19.71 7.58
C ASP A 298 -15.79 -18.26 7.89
N LEU A 299 -15.91 -17.46 6.82
CA LEU A 299 -16.23 -16.03 6.88
C LEU A 299 -17.61 -15.72 6.28
N THR A 300 -18.45 -16.74 6.06
CA THR A 300 -19.81 -16.56 5.50
C THR A 300 -20.67 -15.64 6.36
N ALA A 301 -20.55 -15.73 7.69
CA ALA A 301 -21.20 -14.82 8.65
C ALA A 301 -20.73 -13.36 8.56
N TYR A 302 -19.60 -13.10 7.90
CA TYR A 302 -19.07 -11.76 7.60
C TYR A 302 -19.30 -11.34 6.14
N GLY A 303 -20.09 -12.09 5.37
CA GLY A 303 -20.44 -11.77 3.98
C GLY A 303 -19.42 -12.24 2.92
N TYR A 304 -18.40 -13.02 3.29
CA TYR A 304 -17.36 -13.47 2.35
C TYR A 304 -17.60 -14.89 1.85
N THR A 305 -17.70 -15.05 0.53
CA THR A 305 -17.68 -16.37 -0.12
C THR A 305 -16.26 -16.94 -0.13
N PRO A 306 -16.02 -18.15 0.41
CA PRO A 306 -14.71 -18.80 0.39
C PRO A 306 -14.17 -19.04 -1.02
N VAL A 307 -12.85 -19.01 -1.17
CA VAL A 307 -12.10 -19.51 -2.33
C VAL A 307 -11.51 -20.87 -1.94
N PRO A 308 -12.12 -22.00 -2.35
CA PRO A 308 -11.77 -23.31 -1.81
C PRO A 308 -10.48 -23.86 -2.44
N ILE A 309 -9.32 -23.41 -1.95
CA ILE A 309 -7.99 -23.79 -2.45
C ILE A 309 -7.61 -25.26 -2.23
N GLU A 310 -8.42 -26.02 -1.47
CA GLU A 310 -8.37 -27.48 -1.45
C GLU A 310 -8.77 -28.10 -2.81
N THR A 311 -9.60 -27.40 -3.60
CA THR A 311 -10.05 -27.83 -4.92
C THR A 311 -9.18 -27.26 -6.06
N PRO A 312 -9.05 -27.95 -7.21
CA PRO A 312 -8.40 -27.40 -8.40
C PRO A 312 -9.03 -26.08 -8.88
N THR A 313 -10.37 -26.00 -8.86
CA THR A 313 -11.13 -24.82 -9.30
C THR A 313 -10.87 -23.61 -8.41
N GLY A 314 -10.88 -23.77 -7.08
CA GLY A 314 -10.57 -22.69 -6.14
C GLY A 314 -9.11 -22.23 -6.25
N ARG A 315 -8.16 -23.14 -6.52
CA ARG A 315 -6.77 -22.73 -6.84
C ARG A 315 -6.68 -21.92 -8.13
N ALA A 316 -7.47 -22.24 -9.16
CA ALA A 316 -7.52 -21.45 -10.39
C ALA A 316 -8.13 -20.06 -10.17
N GLU A 317 -9.21 -19.95 -9.38
CA GLU A 317 -9.77 -18.64 -8.97
C GLU A 317 -8.74 -17.83 -8.18
N TYR A 318 -8.10 -18.44 -7.18
CA TYR A 318 -7.07 -17.80 -6.37
C TYR A 318 -5.93 -17.24 -7.22
N VAL A 319 -5.36 -18.05 -8.12
CA VAL A 319 -4.25 -17.63 -8.99
C VAL A 319 -4.67 -16.47 -9.90
N ARG A 320 -5.88 -16.51 -10.48
CA ARG A 320 -6.39 -15.41 -11.32
C ARG A 320 -6.45 -14.09 -10.53
N THR A 321 -7.08 -14.10 -9.36
CA THR A 321 -7.20 -12.88 -8.51
C THR A 321 -5.84 -12.46 -7.93
N GLN A 322 -4.95 -13.40 -7.63
CA GLN A 322 -3.58 -13.12 -7.19
C GLN A 322 -2.76 -12.43 -8.29
N SER A 323 -2.89 -12.83 -9.56
CA SER A 323 -2.26 -12.15 -10.70
C SER A 323 -2.79 -10.73 -10.86
N GLU A 324 -4.11 -10.54 -10.85
CA GLU A 324 -4.75 -9.21 -10.94
C GLU A 324 -4.25 -8.25 -9.84
N LEU A 325 -4.02 -8.77 -8.62
CA LEU A 325 -3.42 -8.00 -7.52
C LEU A 325 -1.91 -7.79 -7.67
N ALA A 326 -1.17 -8.76 -8.20
CA ALA A 326 0.27 -8.65 -8.45
C ALA A 326 0.59 -7.61 -9.53
N ASP A 327 -0.22 -7.52 -10.59
CA ASP A 327 -0.10 -6.52 -11.64
C ASP A 327 -0.32 -5.10 -11.10
N ARG A 328 -1.42 -4.90 -10.34
CA ARG A 328 -1.67 -3.63 -9.61
C ARG A 328 -0.52 -3.28 -8.65
N ALA A 329 0.00 -4.28 -7.95
CA ALA A 329 1.12 -4.10 -7.03
C ALA A 329 2.45 -3.81 -7.74
N ALA A 330 2.64 -4.23 -8.99
CA ALA A 330 3.83 -3.90 -9.77
C ALA A 330 3.91 -2.39 -10.07
N GLU A 331 2.79 -1.77 -10.46
CA GLU A 331 2.71 -0.31 -10.66
C GLU A 331 3.01 0.46 -9.37
N LEU A 332 2.35 0.11 -8.27
CA LEU A 332 2.57 0.77 -6.97
C LEU A 332 3.97 0.51 -6.41
N ARG A 333 4.55 -0.68 -6.63
CA ARG A 333 5.94 -0.99 -6.25
C ARG A 333 6.95 -0.12 -7.00
N ALA A 334 6.75 0.08 -8.31
CA ALA A 334 7.62 0.94 -9.11
C ALA A 334 7.54 2.40 -8.65
N GLN A 335 6.34 2.90 -8.36
CA GLN A 335 6.13 4.26 -7.84
C GLN A 335 6.75 4.44 -6.45
N LEU A 336 6.56 3.49 -5.51
CA LEU A 336 7.19 3.56 -4.18
C LEU A 336 8.72 3.46 -4.26
N LEU A 337 9.26 2.66 -5.19
CA LEU A 337 10.70 2.62 -5.44
C LEU A 337 11.22 3.97 -5.95
N ALA A 338 10.54 4.58 -6.93
CA ALA A 338 10.89 5.90 -7.44
C ALA A 338 10.80 6.99 -6.36
N HIS A 339 9.76 6.97 -5.51
CA HIS A 339 9.67 7.83 -4.33
C HIS A 339 10.89 7.66 -3.41
N CYS A 340 11.29 6.41 -3.11
CA CYS A 340 12.45 6.17 -2.25
C CYS A 340 13.75 6.63 -2.89
N GLU A 341 13.98 6.35 -4.18
CA GLU A 341 15.17 6.76 -4.92
C GLU A 341 15.28 8.29 -5.01
N HIS A 342 14.17 8.99 -5.31
CA HIS A 342 14.11 10.45 -5.31
C HIS A 342 14.41 11.04 -3.92
N LEU A 343 13.78 10.52 -2.86
CA LEU A 343 14.05 10.95 -1.48
C LEU A 343 15.52 10.75 -1.07
N LEU A 344 16.17 9.68 -1.54
CA LEU A 344 17.60 9.45 -1.29
C LEU A 344 18.51 10.46 -2.03
N THR A 345 18.09 11.02 -3.18
CA THR A 345 18.89 12.08 -3.84
C THR A 345 18.91 13.39 -3.05
N HIS A 346 17.86 13.67 -2.26
CA HIS A 346 17.72 14.85 -1.41
C HIS A 346 18.43 14.72 -0.05
N LEU A 347 19.04 13.58 0.26
CA LEU A 347 19.88 13.47 1.45
C LEU A 347 21.13 14.36 1.32
N PRO A 348 21.56 15.03 2.41
CA PRO A 348 22.81 15.78 2.43
C PRO A 348 24.01 14.92 2.02
N ALA A 349 25.04 15.54 1.47
CA ALA A 349 26.24 14.83 1.02
C ALA A 349 27.00 14.08 2.13
N HIS A 350 26.76 14.41 3.41
CA HIS A 350 27.35 13.73 4.57
C HIS A 350 26.50 12.55 5.08
N SER A 351 25.31 12.33 4.50
CA SER A 351 24.33 11.31 4.89
C SER A 351 24.11 10.24 3.81
N ARG A 352 24.97 10.21 2.77
CA ARG A 352 24.91 9.33 1.59
C ARG A 352 26.07 8.34 1.54
#